data_AF-A0A7S0GU93-F1
#
_entry.id   AF-A0A7S0GU93-F1
#
_cell.length_a   1.000
_cell.length_b   1.000
_cell.length_c   1.000
_cell.angle_alpha   90.00
_cell.angle_beta   90.00
_cell.angle_gamma   90.00
#
_symmetry.space_group_name_H-M   'P 1'
#
loop_
_entity.id
_entity.type
_entity.pdbx_description
1 polymer ?
#
loop_
_entity_poly.entity_id
_entity_poly.type
_entity_poly.pdbx_seq_one_letter_code
_entity_poly.pdbx_strand_id
1 'polypeptide(L)'
;AARFYRLVAAWLRWVAEGRESDVKSAQERESVGINGGGAFESLLPNPVSVSFAALPEHLVDDLAEFLLYVQRFARRGLSKAAVDAELSHCLDDFVNLFVLLLGSPQYVKNPYLRAKFVEILRGWLPGDPTDSRYEYVPRYAALFEGGNNLASTFLVPSLLRLYVDIEFTGAANQFYDKFNIRHQIGEMCEYLWRVETHRNAWSALAKNDGAFYVRFLNMLINDAIWLLDESMKKLPELREHAADVADTQAWHARPARERQEREAANRQNERALRSDLTLAKTHVGMMGYTSLDIASPFLVPEMVERVASMLNYFLLYLVGPERKQLKFADREKMKALAWDPPEMLGMIVDVYLHLFAADAEGAFVAAIAADGRAYRDEVFIETGAILRQLGSKSESQIASFEALVERARLTHAAAEEEEADLGDVPDHFLDPIMCTLMTDPVLLPSGDNMDRANITRHLLTDETNPFTRQPLKVQDLVPNEKLKAEIEAWIAERKKIAGARG
;
A
#
# COMPACT_ATOMS: atom_id res chain seq x y z
N ALA A 1 -27.23 1.86 26.66
CA ALA A 1 -26.28 2.55 25.76
C ALA A 1 -26.29 1.95 24.35
N ALA A 2 -25.93 0.68 24.12
CA ALA A 2 -25.87 0.10 22.75
C ALA A 2 -27.16 0.28 21.93
N ARG A 3 -28.33 0.02 22.52
CA ARG A 3 -29.64 0.26 21.87
C ARG A 3 -29.89 1.73 21.50
N PHE A 4 -29.40 2.68 22.31
CA PHE A 4 -29.48 4.11 22.00
C PHE A 4 -28.59 4.45 20.81
N TYR A 5 -27.32 4.04 20.81
CA TYR A 5 -26.42 4.30 19.69
C TYR A 5 -26.85 3.60 18.40
N ARG A 6 -27.51 2.44 18.48
CA ARG A 6 -28.17 1.82 17.33
C ARG A 6 -29.22 2.76 16.71
N LEU A 7 -30.08 3.36 17.54
CA LEU A 7 -31.07 4.33 17.07
C LEU A 7 -30.42 5.60 16.51
N VAL A 8 -29.34 6.07 17.13
CA VAL A 8 -28.54 7.19 16.60
C VAL A 8 -27.96 6.83 15.24
N ALA A 9 -27.40 5.63 15.06
CA ALA A 9 -26.85 5.18 13.78
C ALA A 9 -27.92 5.14 12.68
N ALA A 10 -29.08 4.55 12.99
CA ALA A 10 -30.20 4.49 12.06
C ALA A 10 -30.73 5.89 11.69
N TRP A 11 -30.81 6.80 12.67
CA TRP A 11 -31.22 8.18 12.45
C TRP A 11 -30.20 8.97 11.62
N LEU A 12 -28.91 8.88 11.94
CA LEU A 12 -27.83 9.52 11.17
C LEU A 12 -27.86 9.06 9.71
N ARG A 13 -28.03 7.76 9.48
CA ARG A 13 -28.21 7.21 8.13
C ARG A 13 -29.42 7.81 7.43
N TRP A 14 -30.57 7.87 8.11
CA TRP A 14 -31.80 8.41 7.55
C TRP A 14 -31.67 9.90 7.15
N VAL A 15 -31.03 10.72 7.99
CA VAL A 15 -30.74 12.14 7.69
C VAL A 15 -29.75 12.26 6.55
N ALA A 16 -28.69 11.44 6.55
CA ALA A 16 -27.65 11.46 5.51
C ALA A 16 -28.20 11.09 4.13
N GLU A 17 -29.10 10.10 4.06
CA GLU A 17 -29.78 9.70 2.81
C GLU A 17 -30.85 10.71 2.35
N GLY A 18 -31.09 11.79 3.09
CA GLY A 18 -32.04 12.84 2.71
C GLY A 18 -33.50 12.38 2.73
N ARG A 19 -33.86 11.46 3.62
CA ARG A 19 -35.23 10.91 3.71
C ARG A 19 -36.24 11.84 4.42
N GLU A 20 -35.91 13.12 4.58
CA GLU A 20 -36.81 14.11 5.18
C GLU A 20 -37.92 14.53 4.18
N SER A 21 -39.16 14.18 4.53
CA SER A 21 -40.44 14.76 4.05
C SER A 21 -41.05 14.35 2.70
N ASP A 22 -40.96 13.08 2.28
CA ASP A 22 -41.96 12.55 1.34
C ASP A 22 -42.36 11.10 1.66
N VAL A 23 -43.47 10.96 2.40
CA VAL A 23 -44.12 9.67 2.73
C VAL A 23 -44.63 8.95 1.47
N LYS A 24 -44.57 9.58 0.29
CA LYS A 24 -45.09 9.03 -0.97
C LYS A 24 -44.07 8.32 -1.86
N SER A 25 -42.76 8.49 -1.68
CA SER A 25 -41.76 7.92 -2.59
C SER A 25 -41.03 6.68 -2.05
N ALA A 26 -41.49 6.11 -0.93
CA ALA A 26 -40.83 4.96 -0.30
C ALA A 26 -40.90 3.66 -1.12
N GLN A 27 -41.74 3.59 -2.16
CA GLN A 27 -41.86 2.43 -3.06
C GLN A 27 -40.97 2.49 -4.31
N GLU A 28 -40.32 3.61 -4.61
CA GLU A 28 -39.57 3.78 -5.87
C GLU A 28 -38.04 3.84 -5.71
N ARG A 29 -37.51 3.79 -4.48
CA ARG A 29 -36.06 3.97 -4.21
C ARG A 29 -35.31 2.70 -3.81
N GLU A 30 -35.82 1.52 -4.15
CA GLU A 30 -35.07 0.25 -3.99
C GLU A 30 -33.99 0.03 -5.06
N SER A 31 -33.81 0.95 -6.00
CA SER A 31 -32.69 0.93 -6.95
C SER A 31 -31.80 2.16 -6.74
N VAL A 32 -30.79 2.05 -5.88
CA VAL A 32 -29.59 2.87 -6.07
C VAL A 32 -29.00 2.43 -7.40
N GLY A 33 -29.22 3.25 -8.44
CA GLY A 33 -28.74 2.99 -9.78
C GLY A 33 -27.23 2.85 -9.78
N ILE A 34 -26.74 1.67 -10.10
CA ILE A 34 -25.33 1.43 -10.43
C ILE A 34 -25.12 2.03 -11.81
N ASN A 35 -24.82 3.32 -11.88
CA ASN A 35 -24.33 3.94 -13.11
C ASN A 35 -22.82 3.71 -13.20
N GLY A 36 -22.43 2.83 -14.12
CA GLY A 36 -21.05 2.64 -14.52
C GLY A 36 -20.54 3.83 -15.34
N GLY A 37 -19.30 4.23 -15.07
CA GLY A 37 -18.53 5.16 -15.89
C GLY A 37 -18.32 6.53 -15.24
N GLY A 38 -17.37 6.62 -14.30
CA GLY A 38 -16.95 7.87 -13.68
C GLY A 38 -16.24 7.65 -12.34
N ALA A 39 -15.41 8.62 -11.94
CA ALA A 39 -14.82 8.69 -10.59
C ALA A 39 -15.89 8.40 -9.53
N PHE A 40 -15.54 7.61 -8.51
CA PHE A 40 -16.53 7.13 -7.52
C PHE A 40 -17.39 8.24 -6.96
N GLU A 41 -18.66 8.20 -7.35
CA GLU A 41 -19.69 9.03 -6.78
C GLU A 41 -19.88 8.62 -5.32
N SER A 42 -20.05 9.63 -4.46
CA SER A 42 -20.35 9.38 -3.06
C SER A 42 -21.58 8.48 -2.92
N LEU A 43 -21.55 7.60 -1.92
CA LEU A 43 -22.67 6.72 -1.60
C LEU A 43 -23.90 7.46 -1.06
N LEU A 44 -23.73 8.72 -0.67
CA LEU A 44 -24.75 9.60 -0.13
C LEU A 44 -24.93 10.82 -1.05
N PRO A 45 -26.09 11.50 -1.00
CA PRO A 45 -26.36 12.67 -1.82
C PRO A 45 -25.21 13.71 -1.79
N ASN A 46 -24.83 14.22 -2.96
CA ASN A 46 -23.83 15.27 -3.10
C ASN A 46 -24.42 16.41 -3.95
N PRO A 47 -24.53 17.66 -3.47
CA PRO A 47 -23.98 18.20 -2.22
C PRO A 47 -24.66 17.64 -0.94
N VAL A 48 -23.93 17.70 0.18
CA VAL A 48 -24.42 17.29 1.51
C VAL A 48 -25.68 18.05 1.86
N SER A 49 -26.70 17.36 2.37
CA SER A 49 -27.95 17.99 2.79
C SER A 49 -27.70 19.01 3.91
N VAL A 50 -28.46 20.11 3.92
CA VAL A 50 -28.36 21.14 4.96
C VAL A 50 -28.64 20.55 6.35
N SER A 51 -29.62 19.63 6.44
CA SER A 51 -29.97 18.93 7.67
C SER A 51 -28.78 18.16 8.25
N PHE A 52 -28.03 17.43 7.41
CA PHE A 52 -26.83 16.71 7.88
C PHE A 52 -25.67 17.68 8.17
N ALA A 53 -25.44 18.67 7.31
CA ALA A 53 -24.35 19.63 7.47
C ALA A 53 -24.47 20.50 8.75
N ALA A 54 -25.70 20.64 9.29
CA ALA A 54 -25.95 21.33 10.55
C ALA A 54 -25.65 20.48 11.80
N LEU A 55 -25.40 19.17 11.65
CA LEU A 55 -25.13 18.28 12.77
C LEU A 55 -23.71 18.48 13.32
N PRO A 56 -23.54 18.51 14.66
CA PRO A 56 -22.20 18.47 15.26
C PRO A 56 -21.49 17.16 14.96
N GLU A 57 -20.23 17.24 14.51
CA GLU A 57 -19.38 16.08 14.23
C GLU A 57 -19.22 15.14 15.45
N HIS A 58 -19.30 15.71 16.67
CA HIS A 58 -19.27 14.98 17.93
C HIS A 58 -20.37 13.90 18.05
N LEU A 59 -21.50 14.00 17.34
CA LEU A 59 -22.53 12.95 17.36
C LEU A 59 -22.01 11.63 16.78
N VAL A 60 -21.20 11.72 15.73
CA VAL A 60 -20.58 10.57 15.08
C VAL A 60 -19.37 10.11 15.88
N ASP A 61 -18.60 11.05 16.42
CA ASP A 61 -17.42 10.76 17.23
C ASP A 61 -17.76 10.03 18.54
N ASP A 62 -18.75 10.51 19.29
CA ASP A 62 -19.21 9.89 20.54
C ASP A 62 -19.72 8.46 20.33
N LEU A 63 -20.43 8.21 19.22
CA LEU A 63 -20.85 6.87 18.82
C LEU A 63 -19.64 5.95 18.57
N ALA A 64 -18.63 6.44 17.85
CA ALA A 64 -17.43 5.67 17.58
C ALA A 64 -16.63 5.41 18.86
N GLU A 65 -16.45 6.40 19.72
CA GLU A 65 -15.77 6.26 21.01
C GLU A 65 -16.47 5.26 21.94
N PHE A 66 -17.80 5.28 21.98
CA PHE A 66 -18.56 4.29 22.73
C PHE A 66 -18.30 2.87 22.22
N LEU A 67 -18.31 2.64 20.92
CA LEU A 67 -18.06 1.30 20.34
C LEU A 67 -16.62 0.83 20.57
N LEU A 68 -15.64 1.74 20.44
CA LEU A 68 -14.24 1.46 20.79
C LEU A 68 -14.10 1.10 22.28
N TYR A 69 -14.78 1.82 23.17
CA TYR A 69 -14.81 1.49 24.59
C TYR A 69 -15.41 0.11 24.83
N VAL A 70 -16.53 -0.23 24.17
CA VAL A 70 -17.16 -1.54 24.29
C VAL A 70 -16.20 -2.65 23.87
N GLN A 71 -15.56 -2.50 22.71
CA GLN A 71 -14.59 -3.48 22.20
C GLN A 71 -13.37 -3.64 23.11
N ARG A 72 -12.81 -2.53 23.61
CA ARG A 72 -11.57 -2.54 24.41
C ARG A 72 -11.79 -3.01 25.84
N PHE A 73 -12.92 -2.66 26.47
CA PHE A 73 -13.12 -2.84 27.91
C PHE A 73 -14.34 -3.68 28.28
N ALA A 74 -15.51 -3.44 27.66
CA ALA A 74 -16.76 -4.07 28.10
C ALA A 74 -16.89 -5.56 27.70
N ARG A 75 -16.18 -5.98 26.64
CA ARG A 75 -16.13 -7.38 26.17
C ARG A 75 -15.18 -8.29 26.97
N ARG A 76 -14.76 -7.90 28.17
CA ARG A 76 -13.84 -8.69 29.02
C ARG A 76 -14.57 -9.42 30.15
N GLY A 77 -14.11 -10.62 30.49
CA GLY A 77 -14.60 -11.36 31.66
C GLY A 77 -16.06 -11.83 31.55
N LEU A 78 -16.79 -11.80 32.66
CA LEU A 78 -18.13 -12.39 32.80
C LEU A 78 -19.22 -11.66 31.99
N SER A 79 -19.01 -10.41 31.59
CA SER A 79 -19.98 -9.63 30.81
C SER A 79 -19.93 -9.91 29.30
N LYS A 80 -18.90 -10.59 28.80
CA LYS A 80 -18.65 -10.78 27.36
C LYS A 80 -19.88 -11.32 26.63
N ALA A 81 -20.46 -12.44 27.09
CA ALA A 81 -21.58 -13.09 26.42
C ALA A 81 -22.83 -12.20 26.34
N ALA A 82 -23.13 -11.44 27.41
CA ALA A 82 -24.27 -10.53 27.43
C ALA A 82 -24.05 -9.33 26.50
N VAL A 83 -22.82 -8.79 26.47
CA VAL A 83 -22.44 -7.70 25.56
C VAL A 83 -22.51 -8.16 24.11
N ASP A 84 -21.92 -9.31 23.79
CA ASP A 84 -21.91 -9.85 22.42
C ASP A 84 -23.33 -10.15 21.92
N ALA A 85 -24.22 -10.65 22.78
CA ALA A 85 -25.62 -10.87 22.45
C ALA A 85 -26.35 -9.55 22.08
N GLU A 86 -26.21 -8.50 22.89
CA GLU A 86 -26.82 -7.21 22.61
C GLU A 86 -26.20 -6.54 21.36
N LEU A 87 -24.88 -6.63 21.20
CA LEU A 87 -24.18 -6.05 20.04
C LEU A 87 -24.63 -6.73 18.75
N SER A 88 -24.77 -8.07 18.76
CA SER A 88 -25.15 -8.88 17.59
C SER A 88 -26.40 -8.36 16.87
N HIS A 89 -27.38 -7.83 17.60
CA HIS A 89 -28.62 -7.27 17.07
C HIS A 89 -28.47 -5.88 16.41
N CYS A 90 -27.33 -5.20 16.62
CA CYS A 90 -27.08 -3.83 16.19
C CYS A 90 -25.98 -3.72 15.12
N LEU A 91 -25.21 -4.79 14.87
CA LEU A 91 -24.01 -4.74 14.02
C LEU A 91 -24.30 -4.24 12.61
N ASP A 92 -25.36 -4.70 11.96
CA ASP A 92 -25.69 -4.28 10.59
C ASP A 92 -25.95 -2.77 10.50
N ASP A 93 -26.62 -2.19 11.48
CA ASP A 93 -26.88 -0.74 11.51
C ASP A 93 -25.58 0.06 11.59
N PHE A 94 -24.63 -0.40 12.42
CA PHE A 94 -23.32 0.24 12.55
C PHE A 94 -22.44 0.06 11.30
N VAL A 95 -22.36 -1.16 10.76
CA VAL A 95 -21.59 -1.44 9.53
C VAL A 95 -22.14 -0.61 8.37
N ASN A 96 -23.46 -0.57 8.20
CA ASN A 96 -24.10 0.22 7.14
C ASN A 96 -23.77 1.71 7.27
N LEU A 97 -23.89 2.28 8.48
CA LEU A 97 -23.53 3.68 8.70
C LEU A 97 -22.05 3.93 8.37
N PHE A 98 -21.15 3.09 8.88
CA PHE A 98 -19.71 3.27 8.68
C PHE A 98 -19.32 3.15 7.21
N VAL A 99 -19.85 2.18 6.48
CA VAL A 99 -19.57 2.05 5.03
C VAL A 99 -20.08 3.27 4.27
N LEU A 100 -21.28 3.76 4.58
CA LEU A 100 -21.83 4.97 3.93
C LEU A 100 -20.99 6.22 4.20
N LEU A 101 -20.56 6.43 5.44
CA LEU A 101 -19.75 7.59 5.82
C LEU A 101 -18.30 7.47 5.32
N LEU A 102 -17.72 6.27 5.31
CA LEU A 102 -16.40 6.02 4.71
C LEU A 102 -16.42 6.28 3.20
N GLY A 103 -17.47 5.82 2.50
CA GLY A 103 -17.67 6.06 1.07
C GLY A 103 -18.20 7.45 0.72
N SER A 104 -18.31 8.35 1.69
CA SER A 104 -18.84 9.71 1.49
C SER A 104 -18.02 10.72 2.30
N PRO A 105 -16.74 10.95 1.93
CA PRO A 105 -15.80 11.76 2.72
C PRO A 105 -16.26 13.21 2.96
N GLN A 106 -17.19 13.72 2.15
CA GLN A 106 -17.78 15.04 2.37
C GLN A 106 -18.72 15.11 3.60
N TYR A 107 -19.24 13.98 4.07
CA TYR A 107 -20.08 13.88 5.28
C TYR A 107 -19.23 13.81 6.56
N VAL A 108 -18.06 13.15 6.50
CA VAL A 108 -17.10 13.11 7.60
C VAL A 108 -15.72 13.47 7.06
N LYS A 109 -15.42 14.78 7.06
CA LYS A 109 -14.19 15.32 6.45
C LYS A 109 -12.94 14.87 7.20
N ASN A 110 -13.02 14.75 8.52
CA ASN A 110 -11.91 14.35 9.37
C ASN A 110 -11.50 12.88 9.10
N PRO A 111 -10.29 12.64 8.55
CA PRO A 111 -9.83 11.28 8.26
C PRO A 111 -9.56 10.46 9.54
N TYR A 112 -9.27 11.09 10.68
CA TYR A 112 -9.06 10.39 11.94
C TYR A 112 -10.36 9.82 12.52
N LEU A 113 -11.48 10.54 12.36
CA LEU A 113 -12.79 10.01 12.72
C LEU A 113 -13.16 8.83 11.81
N ARG A 114 -12.89 8.94 10.50
CA ARG A 114 -13.04 7.81 9.57
C ARG A 114 -12.16 6.62 9.93
N ALA A 115 -10.94 6.85 10.42
CA ALA A 115 -10.07 5.79 10.91
C ALA A 115 -10.62 5.08 12.16
N LYS A 116 -11.33 5.77 13.06
CA LYS A 116 -12.05 5.11 14.17
C LYS A 116 -13.06 4.08 13.65
N PHE A 117 -13.74 4.35 12.52
CA PHE A 117 -14.65 3.37 11.91
C PHE A 117 -13.91 2.12 11.44
N VAL A 118 -12.73 2.28 10.81
CA VAL A 118 -11.89 1.15 10.40
C VAL A 118 -11.45 0.33 11.61
N GLU A 119 -11.01 0.98 12.69
CA GLU A 119 -10.63 0.28 13.92
C GLU A 119 -11.78 -0.57 14.48
N ILE A 120 -13.00 0.01 14.52
CA ILE A 120 -14.20 -0.70 14.98
C ILE A 120 -14.52 -1.89 14.07
N LEU A 121 -14.55 -1.68 12.75
CA LEU A 121 -14.85 -2.73 11.77
C LEU A 121 -13.82 -3.87 11.82
N ARG A 122 -12.54 -3.53 11.96
CA ARG A 122 -11.45 -4.48 12.17
C ARG A 122 -11.65 -5.32 13.44
N GLY A 123 -12.12 -4.70 14.53
CA GLY A 123 -12.48 -5.39 15.77
C GLY A 123 -13.65 -6.38 15.64
N TRP A 124 -14.34 -6.35 14.50
CA TRP A 124 -15.41 -7.29 14.13
C TRP A 124 -15.01 -8.23 12.99
N LEU A 125 -13.73 -8.37 12.63
CA LEU A 125 -13.33 -9.48 11.77
C LEU A 125 -13.62 -10.83 12.47
N PRO A 126 -14.09 -11.86 11.75
CA PRO A 126 -14.55 -13.09 12.38
C PRO A 126 -13.46 -13.95 12.99
N GLY A 127 -12.19 -13.67 12.75
CA GLY A 127 -11.09 -14.59 13.08
C GLY A 127 -10.95 -15.73 12.07
N ASP A 128 -9.89 -16.52 12.20
CA ASP A 128 -9.65 -17.67 11.34
C ASP A 128 -10.14 -18.95 12.04
N PRO A 129 -11.08 -19.72 11.45
CA PRO A 129 -11.58 -20.96 12.06
C PRO A 129 -10.50 -22.04 12.19
N THR A 130 -9.37 -21.90 11.50
CA THR A 130 -8.23 -22.82 11.56
C THR A 130 -7.15 -22.39 12.56
N ASP A 131 -7.18 -21.14 13.04
CA ASP A 131 -6.24 -20.63 14.05
C ASP A 131 -6.87 -20.64 15.44
N SER A 132 -6.53 -21.65 16.24
CA SER A 132 -7.04 -21.82 17.61
C SER A 132 -6.62 -20.70 18.58
N ARG A 133 -5.72 -19.79 18.18
CA ARG A 133 -5.34 -18.62 18.98
C ARG A 133 -6.42 -17.55 19.01
N TYR A 134 -7.32 -17.53 18.03
CA TYR A 134 -8.38 -16.53 17.91
C TYR A 134 -9.76 -17.20 17.90
N GLU A 135 -10.72 -16.56 18.56
CA GLU A 135 -12.10 -17.05 18.57
C GLU A 135 -12.77 -16.73 17.23
N TYR A 136 -13.25 -17.76 16.54
CA TYR A 136 -14.09 -17.57 15.36
C TYR A 136 -15.51 -17.17 15.75
N VAL A 137 -16.02 -16.07 15.19
CA VAL A 137 -17.37 -15.55 15.47
C VAL A 137 -18.22 -15.56 14.19
N PRO A 138 -19.15 -16.54 14.01
CA PRO A 138 -19.95 -16.65 12.78
C PRO A 138 -20.78 -15.42 12.44
N ARG A 139 -21.26 -14.69 13.47
CA ARG A 139 -22.04 -13.46 13.26
C ARG A 139 -21.21 -12.36 12.59
N TYR A 140 -19.92 -12.29 12.89
CA TYR A 140 -19.00 -11.35 12.26
C TYR A 140 -18.72 -11.71 10.81
N ALA A 141 -18.62 -13.01 10.50
CA ALA A 141 -18.46 -13.48 9.13
C ALA A 141 -19.64 -13.03 8.27
N ALA A 142 -20.88 -13.12 8.78
CA ALA A 142 -22.07 -12.66 8.08
C ALA A 142 -22.05 -11.15 7.70
N LEU A 143 -21.25 -10.31 8.37
CA LEU A 143 -21.13 -8.89 8.02
C LEU A 143 -20.29 -8.65 6.76
N PHE A 144 -19.37 -9.56 6.42
CA PHE A 144 -18.38 -9.37 5.36
C PHE A 144 -18.48 -10.45 4.26
N GLU A 145 -18.95 -11.65 4.58
CA GLU A 145 -19.07 -12.78 3.64
C GLU A 145 -20.44 -12.82 2.93
N GLY A 146 -20.90 -11.66 2.44
CA GLY A 146 -22.10 -11.56 1.59
C GLY A 146 -23.44 -11.35 2.30
N GLY A 147 -23.47 -11.33 3.64
CA GLY A 147 -24.72 -11.02 4.38
C GLY A 147 -25.08 -9.53 4.43
N ASN A 148 -24.14 -8.64 4.07
CA ASN A 148 -24.36 -7.19 4.03
C ASN A 148 -23.96 -6.62 2.65
N ASN A 149 -24.95 -6.20 1.87
CA ASN A 149 -24.75 -5.69 0.50
C ASN A 149 -23.86 -4.44 0.45
N LEU A 150 -24.03 -3.49 1.37
CA LEU A 150 -23.23 -2.27 1.38
C LEU A 150 -21.76 -2.59 1.63
N ALA A 151 -21.48 -3.44 2.62
CA ALA A 151 -20.11 -3.88 2.89
C ALA A 151 -19.51 -4.58 1.68
N SER A 152 -20.19 -5.61 1.15
CA SER A 152 -19.70 -6.41 0.01
C SER A 152 -19.37 -5.57 -1.24
N THR A 153 -20.11 -4.49 -1.49
CA THR A 153 -19.88 -3.64 -2.68
C THR A 153 -18.91 -2.48 -2.41
N PHE A 154 -18.99 -1.82 -1.26
CA PHE A 154 -18.38 -0.50 -1.08
C PHE A 154 -17.31 -0.42 0.01
N LEU A 155 -17.16 -1.43 0.86
CA LEU A 155 -16.19 -1.38 1.95
C LEU A 155 -14.76 -1.28 1.42
N VAL A 156 -14.36 -2.16 0.50
CA VAL A 156 -13.00 -2.15 -0.08
C VAL A 156 -12.71 -0.82 -0.78
N PRO A 157 -13.54 -0.32 -1.72
CA PRO A 157 -13.31 0.99 -2.33
C PRO A 157 -13.17 2.13 -1.31
N SER A 158 -13.96 2.12 -0.25
CA SER A 158 -13.93 3.16 0.77
C SER A 158 -12.67 3.08 1.64
N LEU A 159 -12.21 1.87 1.98
CA LEU A 159 -10.96 1.63 2.70
C LEU A 159 -9.75 2.12 1.91
N LEU A 160 -9.67 1.77 0.62
CA LEU A 160 -8.55 2.18 -0.23
C LEU A 160 -8.51 3.70 -0.46
N ARG A 161 -9.66 4.37 -0.52
CA ARG A 161 -9.69 5.85 -0.58
C ARG A 161 -9.18 6.47 0.70
N LEU A 162 -9.63 5.98 1.86
CA LEU A 162 -9.12 6.47 3.14
C LEU A 162 -7.60 6.24 3.28
N TYR A 163 -7.09 5.13 2.72
CA TYR A 163 -5.66 4.83 2.67
C TYR A 163 -4.86 5.94 1.95
N VAL A 164 -5.42 6.52 0.88
CA VAL A 164 -4.81 7.64 0.16
C VAL A 164 -5.05 8.97 0.89
N ASP A 165 -6.28 9.22 1.38
CA ASP A 165 -6.66 10.48 2.03
C ASP A 165 -5.81 10.81 3.28
N ILE A 166 -5.36 9.81 4.02
CA ILE A 166 -4.58 10.00 5.25
C ILE A 166 -3.16 10.56 5.00
N GLU A 167 -2.69 10.62 3.74
CA GLU A 167 -1.37 11.17 3.42
C GLU A 167 -1.27 12.68 3.69
N PHE A 168 -2.38 13.43 3.58
CA PHE A 168 -2.36 14.89 3.50
C PHE A 168 -2.65 15.64 4.82
N THR A 169 -2.46 15.01 5.99
CA THR A 169 -2.94 15.61 7.26
C THR A 169 -2.04 16.68 7.89
N GLY A 170 -0.81 16.90 7.40
CA GLY A 170 -0.09 18.16 7.58
C GLY A 170 0.56 18.47 8.95
N ALA A 171 0.34 17.68 10.01
CA ALA A 171 1.06 17.87 11.29
C ALA A 171 2.13 16.79 11.56
N ALA A 172 3.26 17.17 12.18
CA ALA A 172 4.39 16.25 12.42
C ALA A 172 4.06 15.02 13.30
N ASN A 173 3.19 15.17 14.30
CA ASN A 173 2.74 14.04 15.13
C ASN A 173 1.84 13.05 14.37
N GLN A 174 1.26 13.50 13.25
CA GLN A 174 0.32 12.72 12.46
C GLN A 174 1.00 11.85 11.39
N PHE A 175 2.29 12.08 11.13
CA PHE A 175 3.06 11.29 10.17
C PHE A 175 3.12 9.82 10.55
N TYR A 176 3.28 9.50 11.85
CA TYR A 176 3.34 8.11 12.31
C TYR A 176 1.95 7.46 12.43
N ASP A 177 0.92 8.26 12.73
CA ASP A 177 -0.45 7.76 12.84
C ASP A 177 -0.95 7.18 11.50
N LYS A 178 -0.49 7.73 10.37
CA LYS A 178 -0.88 7.26 9.04
C LYS A 178 -0.52 5.79 8.81
N PHE A 179 0.66 5.34 9.26
CA PHE A 179 1.10 3.96 9.08
C PHE A 179 0.23 2.99 9.89
N ASN A 180 -0.13 3.37 11.11
CA ASN A 180 -1.03 2.56 11.95
C ASN A 180 -2.43 2.43 11.31
N ILE A 181 -2.97 3.53 10.77
CA ILE A 181 -4.27 3.52 10.08
C ILE A 181 -4.20 2.64 8.82
N ARG A 182 -3.15 2.81 8.01
CA ARG A 182 -2.91 2.02 6.81
C ARG A 182 -2.71 0.54 7.10
N HIS A 183 -2.09 0.20 8.22
CA HIS A 183 -1.98 -1.18 8.70
C HIS A 183 -3.34 -1.79 9.03
N GLN A 184 -4.18 -1.06 9.77
CA GLN A 184 -5.53 -1.53 10.09
C GLN A 184 -6.36 -1.75 8.81
N ILE A 185 -6.22 -0.84 7.84
CA ILE A 185 -6.82 -1.02 6.50
C ILE A 185 -6.26 -2.27 5.82
N GLY A 186 -4.93 -2.46 5.84
CA GLY A 186 -4.26 -3.61 5.24
C GLY A 186 -4.70 -4.95 5.84
N GLU A 187 -4.82 -5.06 7.16
CA GLU A 187 -5.33 -6.26 7.83
C GLU A 187 -6.78 -6.56 7.46
N MET A 188 -7.63 -5.54 7.37
CA MET A 188 -8.98 -5.71 6.84
C MET A 188 -8.95 -6.20 5.40
N CYS A 189 -8.18 -5.52 4.54
CA CYS A 189 -8.05 -5.85 3.13
C CYS A 189 -7.53 -7.27 2.88
N GLU A 190 -6.59 -7.76 3.70
CA GLU A 190 -6.09 -9.14 3.61
C GLU A 190 -7.21 -10.17 3.80
N TYR A 191 -8.05 -9.97 4.82
CA TYR A 191 -9.21 -10.82 5.04
C TYR A 191 -10.25 -10.67 3.91
N LEU A 192 -10.60 -9.43 3.56
CA LEU A 192 -11.62 -9.14 2.55
C LEU A 192 -11.23 -9.67 1.16
N TRP A 193 -9.93 -9.74 0.82
CA TRP A 193 -9.48 -10.33 -0.44
C TRP A 193 -9.84 -11.81 -0.59
N ARG A 194 -9.91 -12.55 0.52
CA ARG A 194 -10.30 -13.97 0.54
C ARG A 194 -11.79 -14.17 0.21
N VAL A 195 -12.60 -13.12 0.35
CA VAL A 195 -14.03 -13.12 0.06
C VAL A 195 -14.27 -12.65 -1.38
N GLU A 196 -14.93 -13.49 -2.19
CA GLU A 196 -15.11 -13.27 -3.62
C GLU A 196 -15.83 -11.95 -3.97
N THR A 197 -16.89 -11.59 -3.25
CA THR A 197 -17.65 -10.36 -3.50
C THR A 197 -16.80 -9.10 -3.32
N HIS A 198 -15.97 -9.08 -2.29
CA HIS A 198 -15.04 -7.98 -2.02
C HIS A 198 -13.91 -7.92 -3.04
N ARG A 199 -13.38 -9.08 -3.46
CA ARG A 199 -12.38 -9.15 -4.54
C ARG A 199 -12.93 -8.63 -5.86
N ASN A 200 -14.18 -8.94 -6.19
CA ASN A 200 -14.86 -8.43 -7.37
C ASN A 200 -15.01 -6.90 -7.31
N ALA A 201 -15.40 -6.35 -6.16
CA ALA A 201 -15.48 -4.90 -5.95
C ALA A 201 -14.10 -4.22 -6.07
N TRP A 202 -13.04 -4.85 -5.56
CA TRP A 202 -11.66 -4.38 -5.69
C TRP A 202 -11.22 -4.33 -7.17
N SER A 203 -11.42 -5.42 -7.90
CA SER A 203 -11.10 -5.51 -9.33
C SER A 203 -11.91 -4.51 -10.16
N ALA A 204 -13.18 -4.28 -9.82
CA ALA A 204 -14.00 -3.28 -10.48
C ALA A 204 -13.47 -1.85 -10.23
N LEU A 205 -13.02 -1.54 -9.01
CA LEU A 205 -12.40 -0.25 -8.71
C LEU A 205 -11.15 0.00 -9.56
N ALA A 206 -10.24 -0.98 -9.61
CA ALA A 206 -9.01 -0.84 -10.38
C ALA A 206 -9.26 -0.65 -11.88
N LYS A 207 -10.31 -1.27 -12.42
CA LYS A 207 -10.71 -1.11 -13.83
C LYS A 207 -11.42 0.21 -14.12
N ASN A 208 -12.31 0.64 -13.23
CA ASN A 208 -13.16 1.80 -13.46
C ASN A 208 -12.48 3.12 -13.08
N ASP A 209 -11.51 3.10 -12.18
CA ASP A 209 -10.82 4.28 -11.65
C ASP A 209 -9.30 4.04 -11.60
N GLY A 210 -8.71 3.78 -12.77
CA GLY A 210 -7.30 3.40 -12.90
C GLY A 210 -6.34 4.48 -12.37
N ALA A 211 -6.65 5.77 -12.58
CA ALA A 211 -5.84 6.87 -12.09
C ALA A 211 -5.76 6.89 -10.55
N PHE A 212 -6.91 6.72 -9.87
CA PHE A 212 -6.92 6.53 -8.42
C PHE A 212 -6.12 5.29 -8.01
N TYR A 213 -6.28 4.18 -8.72
CA TYR A 213 -5.62 2.93 -8.36
C TYR A 213 -4.09 3.03 -8.44
N VAL A 214 -3.56 3.70 -9.47
CA VAL A 214 -2.14 4.00 -9.61
C VAL A 214 -1.65 4.89 -8.46
N ARG A 215 -2.44 5.89 -8.02
CA ARG A 215 -2.13 6.71 -6.84
C ARG A 215 -2.11 5.88 -5.55
N PHE A 216 -3.05 4.96 -5.38
CA PHE A 216 -3.07 4.01 -4.26
C PHE A 216 -1.81 3.14 -4.25
N LEU A 217 -1.44 2.54 -5.39
CA LEU A 217 -0.21 1.74 -5.50
C LEU A 217 1.05 2.58 -5.22
N ASN A 218 1.09 3.84 -5.67
CA ASN A 218 2.19 4.75 -5.36
C ASN A 218 2.36 4.94 -3.84
N MET A 219 1.26 5.15 -3.11
CA MET A 219 1.29 5.27 -1.64
C MET A 219 1.76 3.96 -0.97
N LEU A 220 1.25 2.82 -1.44
CA LEU A 220 1.61 1.49 -0.93
C LEU A 220 3.12 1.21 -1.09
N ILE A 221 3.68 1.54 -2.25
CA ILE A 221 5.11 1.37 -2.56
C ILE A 221 5.96 2.36 -1.75
N ASN A 222 5.53 3.64 -1.64
CA ASN A 222 6.23 4.65 -0.83
C ASN A 222 6.38 4.18 0.62
N ASP A 223 5.30 3.67 1.21
CA ASP A 223 5.31 3.18 2.59
C ASP A 223 6.20 1.95 2.73
N ALA A 224 6.12 0.98 1.80
CA ALA A 224 6.97 -0.21 1.84
C ALA A 224 8.47 0.14 1.79
N ILE A 225 8.88 1.05 0.90
CA ILE A 225 10.27 1.52 0.81
C ILE A 225 10.69 2.20 2.11
N TRP A 226 9.89 3.16 2.61
CA TRP A 226 10.21 3.91 3.81
C TRP A 226 10.33 3.01 5.05
N LEU A 227 9.40 2.08 5.24
CA LEU A 227 9.39 1.15 6.37
C LEU A 227 10.61 0.22 6.35
N LEU A 228 11.02 -0.21 5.16
CA LEU A 228 12.24 -1.01 5.02
C LEU A 228 13.47 -0.17 5.37
N ASP A 229 13.59 1.04 4.82
CA ASP A 229 14.72 1.95 5.12
C ASP A 229 14.83 2.30 6.61
N GLU A 230 13.71 2.55 7.30
CA GLU A 230 13.74 2.77 8.75
C GLU A 230 14.14 1.51 9.51
N SER A 231 13.63 0.35 9.11
CA SER A 231 14.05 -0.94 9.67
C SER A 231 15.56 -1.14 9.53
N MET A 232 16.13 -0.78 8.37
CA MET A 232 17.56 -0.87 8.08
C MET A 232 18.41 -0.07 9.04
N LYS A 233 18.01 1.17 9.32
CA LYS A 233 18.76 2.08 10.20
C LYS A 233 18.87 1.53 11.63
N LYS A 234 17.91 0.71 12.07
CA LYS A 234 17.87 0.18 13.45
C LYS A 234 18.69 -1.08 13.66
N LEU A 235 18.94 -1.86 12.62
CA LEU A 235 19.66 -3.13 12.77
C LEU A 235 21.12 -2.98 13.27
N PRO A 236 21.92 -2.02 12.78
CA PRO A 236 23.26 -1.78 13.32
C PRO A 236 23.24 -1.45 14.81
N GLU A 237 22.32 -0.58 15.25
CA GLU A 237 22.19 -0.16 16.66
C GLU A 237 21.86 -1.35 17.58
N LEU A 238 20.94 -2.23 17.15
CA LEU A 238 20.59 -3.45 17.90
C LEU A 238 21.76 -4.44 18.00
N ARG A 239 22.61 -4.50 16.98
CA ARG A 239 23.79 -5.38 16.96
C ARG A 239 24.91 -4.83 17.83
N GLU A 240 25.14 -3.52 17.79
CA GLU A 240 26.09 -2.86 18.68
C GLU A 240 25.72 -3.11 20.14
N HIS A 241 24.45 -2.91 20.50
CA HIS A 241 23.97 -3.21 21.85
C HIS A 241 24.14 -4.70 22.21
N ALA A 242 23.83 -5.61 21.29
CA ALA A 242 24.03 -7.04 21.53
C ALA A 242 25.51 -7.41 21.76
N ALA A 243 26.44 -6.78 21.02
CA ALA A 243 27.87 -6.97 21.19
C ALA A 243 28.37 -6.38 22.53
N ASP A 244 27.88 -5.21 22.91
CA ASP A 244 28.15 -4.57 24.21
C ASP A 244 27.76 -5.48 25.38
N VAL A 245 26.56 -6.06 25.32
CA VAL A 245 26.04 -6.93 26.38
C VAL A 245 26.76 -8.30 26.40
N ALA A 246 27.28 -8.76 25.26
CA ALA A 246 28.05 -10.01 25.19
C ALA A 246 29.39 -9.91 25.92
N ASP A 247 30.03 -8.73 25.96
CA ASP A 247 31.17 -8.46 26.83
C ASP A 247 30.69 -8.09 28.25
N THR A 248 30.29 -9.13 28.99
CA THR A 248 29.76 -9.02 30.35
C THR A 248 30.68 -8.21 31.27
N GLN A 249 32.00 -8.33 31.14
CA GLN A 249 32.95 -7.62 32.00
C GLN A 249 32.98 -6.12 31.68
N ALA A 250 33.10 -5.75 30.41
CA ALA A 250 33.06 -4.35 29.99
C ALA A 250 31.69 -3.73 30.28
N TRP A 251 30.60 -4.48 30.06
CA TRP A 251 29.23 -4.03 30.33
C TRP A 251 29.01 -3.69 31.81
N HIS A 252 29.41 -4.57 32.72
CA HIS A 252 29.26 -4.33 34.16
C HIS A 252 30.22 -3.24 34.68
N ALA A 253 31.33 -2.98 34.00
CA ALA A 253 32.24 -1.88 34.32
C ALA A 253 31.66 -0.49 33.98
N ARG A 254 30.68 -0.40 33.07
CA ARG A 254 29.99 0.86 32.74
C ARG A 254 29.21 1.41 33.94
N PRO A 255 28.98 2.74 34.04
CA PRO A 255 28.07 3.30 35.04
C PRO A 255 26.64 2.77 34.90
N ALA A 256 25.93 2.61 36.02
CA ALA A 256 24.55 2.08 36.01
C ALA A 256 23.58 2.93 35.17
N ARG A 257 23.75 4.26 35.18
CA ARG A 257 22.94 5.18 34.38
C ARG A 257 23.13 4.97 32.88
N GLU A 258 24.38 4.81 32.42
CA GLU A 258 24.69 4.57 31.01
C GLU A 258 24.08 3.25 30.53
N ARG A 259 24.18 2.18 31.34
CA ARG A 259 23.51 0.91 31.04
C ARG A 259 22.00 1.08 30.90
N GLN A 260 21.36 1.79 31.83
CA GLN A 260 19.91 2.02 31.79
C GLN A 260 19.48 2.80 30.53
N GLU A 261 20.25 3.83 30.14
CA GLU A 261 20.00 4.62 28.93
C GLU A 261 20.15 3.75 27.67
N ARG A 262 21.23 2.95 27.57
CA ARG A 262 21.45 2.01 26.45
C ARG A 262 20.36 0.93 26.37
N GLU A 263 19.96 0.34 27.49
CA GLU A 263 18.87 -0.63 27.53
C GLU A 263 17.52 -0.02 27.11
N ALA A 264 17.24 1.22 27.55
CA ALA A 264 16.03 1.93 27.17
C ALA A 264 16.00 2.23 25.66
N ALA A 265 17.13 2.69 25.11
CA ALA A 265 17.28 2.90 23.67
C ALA A 265 17.11 1.60 22.88
N ASN A 266 17.72 0.49 23.32
CA ASN A 266 17.53 -0.82 22.67
C ASN A 266 16.07 -1.27 22.71
N ARG A 267 15.37 -1.14 23.85
CA ARG A 267 13.93 -1.45 23.94
C ARG A 267 13.05 -0.56 23.05
N GLN A 268 13.45 0.68 22.81
CA GLN A 268 12.76 1.56 21.87
C GLN A 268 13.00 1.10 20.43
N ASN A 269 14.24 0.82 20.06
CA ASN A 269 14.61 0.34 18.73
C ASN A 269 13.97 -1.01 18.40
N GLU A 270 13.91 -1.96 19.34
CA GLU A 270 13.23 -3.25 19.14
C GLU A 270 11.73 -3.08 18.89
N ARG A 271 11.08 -2.17 19.61
CA ARG A 271 9.65 -1.87 19.39
C ARG A 271 9.40 -1.19 18.05
N ALA A 272 10.23 -0.22 17.68
CA ALA A 272 10.14 0.45 16.38
C ALA A 272 10.36 -0.54 15.24
N LEU A 273 11.47 -1.30 15.27
CA LEU A 273 11.78 -2.29 14.26
C LEU A 273 10.67 -3.34 14.10
N ARG A 274 10.13 -3.86 15.21
CA ARG A 274 8.99 -4.79 15.15
C ARG A 274 7.79 -4.14 14.44
N SER A 275 7.48 -2.90 14.77
CA SER A 275 6.40 -2.15 14.13
C SER A 275 6.66 -2.03 12.63
N ASP A 276 7.82 -1.51 12.25
CA ASP A 276 8.17 -1.23 10.86
C ASP A 276 8.16 -2.49 10.00
N LEU A 277 8.71 -3.60 10.50
CA LEU A 277 8.69 -4.90 9.79
C LEU A 277 7.28 -5.49 9.68
N THR A 278 6.45 -5.36 10.71
CA THR A 278 5.06 -5.81 10.67
C THR A 278 4.27 -5.02 9.62
N LEU A 279 4.46 -3.70 9.61
CA LEU A 279 3.86 -2.81 8.63
C LEU A 279 4.33 -3.16 7.21
N ALA A 280 5.65 -3.29 7.01
CA ALA A 280 6.22 -3.62 5.70
C ALA A 280 5.65 -4.95 5.17
N LYS A 281 5.53 -5.97 6.04
CA LYS A 281 4.92 -7.25 5.69
C LYS A 281 3.47 -7.06 5.21
N THR A 282 2.67 -6.27 5.90
CA THR A 282 1.30 -5.97 5.45
C THR A 282 1.31 -5.35 4.06
N HIS A 283 2.16 -4.36 3.79
CA HIS A 283 2.20 -3.65 2.49
C HIS A 283 2.64 -4.59 1.36
N VAL A 284 3.67 -5.41 1.59
CA VAL A 284 4.11 -6.45 0.65
C VAL A 284 3.01 -7.50 0.43
N GLY A 285 2.27 -7.87 1.47
CA GLY A 285 1.11 -8.76 1.36
C GLY A 285 0.02 -8.18 0.47
N MET A 286 -0.31 -6.89 0.67
CA MET A 286 -1.25 -6.17 -0.19
C MET A 286 -0.82 -6.20 -1.65
N MET A 287 0.46 -5.93 -1.93
CA MET A 287 1.02 -6.03 -3.28
C MET A 287 0.95 -7.46 -3.82
N GLY A 288 1.25 -8.47 -3.01
CA GLY A 288 1.24 -9.89 -3.39
C GLY A 288 -0.11 -10.33 -3.91
N TYR A 289 -1.17 -10.16 -3.12
CA TYR A 289 -2.49 -10.62 -3.55
C TYR A 289 -3.11 -9.73 -4.63
N THR A 290 -2.87 -8.41 -4.63
CA THR A 290 -3.45 -7.56 -5.68
C THR A 290 -2.75 -7.70 -7.02
N SER A 291 -1.44 -7.95 -7.05
CA SER A 291 -0.71 -8.17 -8.31
C SER A 291 -1.14 -9.44 -9.01
N LEU A 292 -1.64 -10.44 -8.28
CA LEU A 292 -2.13 -11.70 -8.85
C LEU A 292 -3.30 -11.48 -9.83
N ASP A 293 -4.30 -10.71 -9.41
CA ASP A 293 -5.53 -10.51 -10.19
C ASP A 293 -5.58 -9.14 -10.91
N ILE A 294 -4.75 -8.18 -10.50
CA ILE A 294 -4.78 -6.78 -10.93
C ILE A 294 -3.34 -6.29 -11.22
N ALA A 295 -2.62 -7.00 -12.09
CA ALA A 295 -1.23 -6.66 -12.44
C ALA A 295 -1.09 -5.40 -13.31
N SER A 296 -2.03 -5.13 -14.23
CA SER A 296 -1.88 -4.07 -15.25
C SER A 296 -1.52 -2.67 -14.70
N PRO A 297 -2.09 -2.18 -13.58
CA PRO A 297 -1.71 -0.89 -13.01
C PRO A 297 -0.28 -0.81 -12.47
N PHE A 298 0.39 -1.94 -12.21
CA PHE A 298 1.81 -1.96 -11.84
C PHE A 298 2.74 -1.79 -13.05
N LEU A 299 2.24 -2.11 -14.25
CA LEU A 299 3.02 -2.17 -15.49
C LEU A 299 2.92 -0.88 -16.32
N VAL A 300 2.18 0.13 -15.85
CA VAL A 300 2.12 1.44 -16.53
C VAL A 300 3.46 2.17 -16.41
N PRO A 301 3.84 3.01 -17.39
CA PRO A 301 5.16 3.68 -17.44
C PRO A 301 5.53 4.41 -16.15
N GLU A 302 4.57 5.08 -15.51
CA GLU A 302 4.78 5.85 -14.28
C GLU A 302 5.04 4.99 -13.02
N MET A 303 4.78 3.69 -13.11
CA MET A 303 4.77 2.75 -11.99
C MET A 303 5.80 1.63 -12.11
N VAL A 304 6.04 1.11 -13.32
CA VAL A 304 6.80 -0.12 -13.53
C VAL A 304 8.23 -0.05 -12.98
N GLU A 305 8.93 1.06 -13.19
CA GLU A 305 10.25 1.29 -12.61
C GLU A 305 10.21 1.33 -11.08
N ARG A 306 9.17 1.94 -10.50
CA ARG A 306 9.05 2.07 -9.04
C ARG A 306 8.90 0.72 -8.37
N VAL A 307 8.02 -0.12 -8.91
CA VAL A 307 7.79 -1.46 -8.35
C VAL A 307 9.02 -2.34 -8.58
N ALA A 308 9.67 -2.27 -9.75
CA ALA A 308 10.91 -2.99 -10.02
C ALA A 308 12.03 -2.58 -9.06
N SER A 309 12.33 -1.28 -8.91
CA SER A 309 13.36 -0.80 -7.99
C SER A 309 13.06 -1.18 -6.54
N MET A 310 11.80 -1.11 -6.10
CA MET A 310 11.41 -1.55 -4.75
C MET A 310 11.65 -3.04 -4.57
N LEU A 311 11.18 -3.88 -5.49
CA LEU A 311 11.38 -5.33 -5.40
C LEU A 311 12.86 -5.72 -5.46
N ASN A 312 13.66 -5.06 -6.31
CA ASN A 312 15.10 -5.27 -6.42
C ASN A 312 15.80 -4.92 -5.11
N TYR A 313 15.45 -3.77 -4.52
CA TYR A 313 15.99 -3.33 -3.24
C TYR A 313 15.69 -4.32 -2.11
N PHE A 314 14.44 -4.79 -2.02
CA PHE A 314 14.05 -5.82 -1.06
C PHE A 314 14.80 -7.14 -1.29
N LEU A 315 14.97 -7.54 -2.55
CA LEU A 315 15.65 -8.78 -2.90
C LEU A 315 17.14 -8.74 -2.57
N LEU A 316 17.82 -7.66 -2.95
CA LEU A 316 19.21 -7.38 -2.59
C LEU A 316 19.37 -7.45 -1.06
N TYR A 317 18.42 -6.87 -0.33
CA TYR A 317 18.48 -6.88 1.11
C TYR A 317 18.33 -8.29 1.74
N LEU A 318 17.37 -9.07 1.25
CA LEU A 318 17.06 -10.41 1.77
C LEU A 318 18.11 -11.47 1.38
N VAL A 319 18.72 -11.34 0.20
CA VAL A 319 19.54 -12.39 -0.42
C VAL A 319 20.99 -11.94 -0.66
N GLY A 320 21.24 -10.65 -0.81
CA GLY A 320 22.56 -10.06 -1.01
C GLY A 320 23.43 -10.02 0.26
N PRO A 321 24.56 -9.28 0.22
CA PRO A 321 25.52 -9.25 1.34
C PRO A 321 24.91 -8.72 2.65
N GLU A 322 23.90 -7.86 2.56
CA GLU A 322 23.14 -7.30 3.68
C GLU A 322 22.34 -8.37 4.44
N ARG A 323 22.08 -9.55 3.86
CA ARG A 323 21.38 -10.65 4.56
C ARG A 323 22.06 -11.08 5.85
N LYS A 324 23.38 -10.88 5.95
CA LYS A 324 24.14 -11.14 7.19
C LYS A 324 23.73 -10.20 8.32
N GLN A 325 23.24 -9.01 8.00
CA GLN A 325 22.73 -8.02 8.95
C GLN A 325 21.36 -8.42 9.51
N LEU A 326 20.58 -9.17 8.73
CA LEU A 326 19.26 -9.70 9.10
C LEU A 326 19.29 -10.93 10.00
N LYS A 327 20.41 -11.67 10.02
CA LYS A 327 20.52 -12.90 10.80
C LYS A 327 20.78 -12.58 12.27
N PHE A 328 19.71 -12.51 13.05
CA PHE A 328 19.82 -12.69 14.50
C PHE A 328 20.15 -14.15 14.80
N ALA A 329 21.18 -14.41 15.61
CA ALA A 329 21.54 -15.78 15.99
C ALA A 329 20.43 -16.46 16.82
N ASP A 330 19.58 -15.66 17.46
CA ASP A 330 18.49 -16.10 18.32
C ASP A 330 17.15 -16.11 17.57
N ARG A 331 16.57 -17.32 17.44
CA ARG A 331 15.27 -17.57 16.82
C ARG A 331 14.12 -16.97 17.64
N GLU A 332 14.23 -16.89 18.96
CA GLU A 332 13.22 -16.24 19.81
C GLU A 332 13.23 -14.73 19.59
N LYS A 333 14.41 -14.12 19.36
CA LYS A 333 14.52 -12.70 19.02
C LYS A 333 13.84 -12.37 17.68
N MET A 334 14.02 -13.21 16.66
CA MET A 334 13.31 -13.05 15.37
C MET A 334 11.79 -13.10 15.55
N LYS A 335 11.31 -14.08 16.33
CA LYS A 335 9.88 -14.22 16.64
C LYS A 335 9.34 -13.03 17.42
N ALA A 336 10.11 -12.50 18.38
CA ALA A 336 9.73 -11.31 19.15
C ALA A 336 9.62 -10.05 18.28
N LEU A 337 10.44 -9.95 17.22
CA LEU A 337 10.40 -8.88 16.21
C LEU A 337 9.33 -9.12 15.12
N ALA A 338 8.58 -10.22 15.18
CA ALA A 338 7.64 -10.62 14.12
C ALA A 338 8.30 -10.70 12.73
N TRP A 339 9.57 -11.11 12.69
CA TRP A 339 10.37 -11.13 11.47
C TRP A 339 10.61 -12.56 10.97
N ASP A 340 10.14 -12.84 9.76
CA ASP A 340 10.36 -14.09 9.04
C ASP A 340 10.89 -13.78 7.62
N PRO A 341 12.22 -13.73 7.43
CA PRO A 341 12.80 -13.41 6.12
C PRO A 341 12.43 -14.41 5.01
N PRO A 342 12.38 -15.74 5.23
CA PRO A 342 11.83 -16.68 4.26
C PRO A 342 10.40 -16.35 3.80
N GLU A 343 9.51 -16.00 4.73
CA GLU A 343 8.14 -15.61 4.39
C GLU A 343 8.13 -14.32 3.55
N MET A 344 8.85 -13.29 3.98
CA MET A 344 8.96 -12.03 3.24
C MET A 344 9.53 -12.25 1.83
N LEU A 345 10.58 -13.06 1.69
CA LEU A 345 11.17 -13.41 0.39
C LEU A 345 10.14 -14.10 -0.50
N GLY A 346 9.37 -15.04 0.06
CA GLY A 346 8.30 -15.72 -0.65
C GLY A 346 7.26 -14.73 -1.20
N MET A 347 6.84 -13.76 -0.40
CA MET A 347 5.86 -12.73 -0.80
C MET A 347 6.42 -11.80 -1.88
N ILE A 348 7.67 -11.38 -1.77
CA ILE A 348 8.35 -10.54 -2.79
C ILE A 348 8.46 -11.29 -4.12
N VAL A 349 8.84 -12.56 -4.09
CA VAL A 349 8.92 -13.42 -5.28
C VAL A 349 7.56 -13.63 -5.93
N ASP A 350 6.48 -13.75 -5.14
CA ASP A 350 5.12 -13.83 -5.72
C ASP A 350 4.80 -12.58 -6.55
N VAL A 351 5.13 -11.39 -6.07
CA VAL A 351 4.93 -10.14 -6.84
C VAL A 351 5.74 -10.18 -8.15
N TYR A 352 7.01 -10.58 -8.12
CA TYR A 352 7.81 -10.74 -9.34
C TYR A 352 7.13 -11.68 -10.35
N LEU A 353 6.66 -12.84 -9.89
CA LEU A 353 6.03 -13.84 -10.75
C LEU A 353 4.71 -13.36 -11.34
N HIS A 354 3.87 -12.68 -10.54
CA HIS A 354 2.60 -12.14 -11.01
C HIS A 354 2.83 -11.07 -12.09
N LEU A 355 3.75 -10.14 -11.83
CA LEU A 355 4.06 -9.07 -12.78
C LEU A 355 4.74 -9.61 -14.03
N PHE A 356 5.67 -10.55 -13.91
CA PHE A 356 6.30 -11.22 -15.05
C PHE A 356 5.29 -11.97 -15.92
N ALA A 357 4.34 -12.68 -15.31
CA ALA A 357 3.27 -13.36 -16.04
C ALA A 357 2.37 -12.39 -16.82
N ALA A 358 2.21 -11.16 -16.33
CA ALA A 358 1.43 -10.11 -16.98
C ALA A 358 2.26 -9.20 -17.92
N ASP A 359 3.59 -9.34 -17.92
CA ASP A 359 4.54 -8.48 -18.65
C ASP A 359 4.64 -8.86 -20.13
N ALA A 360 3.55 -8.66 -20.86
CA ALA A 360 3.46 -9.00 -22.29
C ALA A 360 4.47 -8.24 -23.15
N GLU A 361 4.75 -6.98 -22.80
CA GLU A 361 5.63 -6.08 -23.57
C GLU A 361 7.09 -6.12 -23.08
N GLY A 362 7.38 -6.75 -21.95
CA GLY A 362 8.74 -6.82 -21.39
C GLY A 362 9.17 -5.58 -20.60
N ALA A 363 8.24 -4.66 -20.32
CA ALA A 363 8.51 -3.41 -19.61
C ALA A 363 8.97 -3.65 -18.16
N PHE A 364 8.40 -4.64 -17.48
CA PHE A 364 8.80 -4.97 -16.11
C PHE A 364 10.19 -5.59 -16.07
N VAL A 365 10.50 -6.50 -17.00
CA VAL A 365 11.84 -7.07 -17.13
C VAL A 365 12.89 -6.00 -17.44
N ALA A 366 12.58 -5.08 -18.35
CA ALA A 366 13.46 -3.94 -18.66
C ALA A 366 13.68 -3.06 -17.43
N ALA A 367 12.63 -2.75 -16.67
CA ALA A 367 12.73 -1.98 -15.44
C ALA A 367 13.56 -2.67 -14.35
N ILE A 368 13.47 -3.99 -14.22
CA ILE A 368 14.33 -4.77 -13.31
C ILE A 368 15.80 -4.62 -13.72
N ALA A 369 16.09 -4.82 -15.01
CA ALA A 369 17.44 -4.81 -15.55
C ALA A 369 18.09 -3.40 -15.55
N ALA A 370 17.29 -2.34 -15.68
CA ALA A 370 17.76 -0.96 -15.71
C ALA A 370 18.13 -0.40 -14.32
N ASP A 371 17.71 -1.05 -13.23
CA ASP A 371 17.98 -0.57 -11.88
C ASP A 371 19.41 -0.89 -11.41
N GLY A 372 20.36 -0.06 -11.84
CA GLY A 372 21.77 -0.19 -11.46
C GLY A 372 22.05 -0.10 -9.96
N ARG A 373 21.11 0.42 -9.14
CA ARG A 373 21.31 0.54 -7.69
C ARG A 373 21.21 -0.81 -6.99
N ALA A 374 20.22 -1.62 -7.34
CA ALA A 374 19.94 -2.86 -6.62
C ALA A 374 20.02 -4.15 -7.47
N TYR A 375 19.84 -4.09 -8.79
CA TYR A 375 19.91 -5.28 -9.64
C TYR A 375 21.31 -5.90 -9.66
N ARG A 376 21.42 -7.21 -9.41
CA ARG A 376 22.66 -8.00 -9.51
C ARG A 376 22.33 -9.42 -9.95
N ASP A 377 22.94 -9.91 -11.02
CA ASP A 377 22.71 -11.27 -11.53
C ASP A 377 22.87 -12.34 -10.43
N GLU A 378 23.90 -12.21 -9.59
CA GLU A 378 24.20 -13.20 -8.55
C GLU A 378 23.12 -13.27 -7.48
N VAL A 379 22.47 -12.14 -7.16
CA VAL A 379 21.38 -12.08 -6.16
C VAL A 379 20.16 -12.82 -6.67
N PHE A 380 19.81 -12.65 -7.94
CA PHE A 380 18.68 -13.34 -8.57
C PHE A 380 18.94 -14.85 -8.70
N ILE A 381 20.16 -15.26 -9.09
CA ILE A 381 20.54 -16.67 -9.15
C ILE A 381 20.48 -17.33 -7.76
N GLU A 382 21.09 -16.69 -6.75
CA GLU A 382 21.07 -17.18 -5.37
C GLU A 382 19.63 -17.25 -4.82
N THR A 383 18.76 -16.32 -5.21
CA THR A 383 17.34 -16.35 -4.82
C THR A 383 16.68 -17.65 -5.27
N GLY A 384 16.87 -18.07 -6.53
CA GLY A 384 16.33 -19.33 -7.03
C GLY A 384 16.84 -20.55 -6.24
N ALA A 385 18.11 -20.56 -5.86
CA ALA A 385 18.69 -21.62 -5.03
C ALA A 385 18.09 -21.65 -3.61
N ILE A 386 17.91 -20.49 -2.97
CA ILE A 386 17.27 -20.37 -1.65
C ILE A 386 15.82 -20.85 -1.70
N LEU A 387 15.05 -20.45 -2.72
CA LEU A 387 13.65 -20.85 -2.86
C LEU A 387 13.50 -22.38 -2.95
N ARG A 388 14.39 -23.05 -3.72
CA ARG A 388 14.47 -24.52 -3.77
C ARG A 388 14.79 -25.13 -2.41
N GLN A 389 15.81 -24.61 -1.73
CA GLN A 389 16.23 -25.12 -0.43
C GLN A 389 15.12 -25.00 0.62
N LEU A 390 14.36 -23.90 0.59
CA LEU A 390 13.25 -23.66 1.49
C LEU A 390 12.02 -24.53 1.18
N GLY A 391 11.89 -25.05 -0.05
CA GLY A 391 10.70 -25.75 -0.52
C GLY A 391 9.43 -24.88 -0.48
N SER A 392 9.60 -23.56 -0.56
CA SER A 392 8.53 -22.57 -0.36
C SER A 392 7.71 -22.26 -1.62
N LYS A 393 8.19 -22.69 -2.79
CA LYS A 393 7.57 -22.48 -4.11
C LYS A 393 7.50 -23.80 -4.86
N SER A 394 6.53 -23.94 -5.75
CA SER A 394 6.45 -25.11 -6.64
C SER A 394 7.58 -25.10 -7.68
N GLU A 395 7.92 -26.27 -8.23
CA GLU A 395 8.89 -26.36 -9.34
C GLU A 395 8.51 -25.48 -10.55
N SER A 396 7.21 -25.32 -10.82
CA SER A 396 6.73 -24.43 -11.88
C SER A 396 6.99 -22.95 -11.58
N GLN A 397 6.79 -22.52 -10.33
CA GLN A 397 7.09 -21.15 -9.90
C GLN A 397 8.59 -20.88 -9.92
N ILE A 398 9.41 -21.84 -9.51
CA ILE A 398 10.87 -21.73 -9.54
C ILE A 398 11.36 -21.63 -10.98
N ALA A 399 10.88 -22.48 -11.89
CA ALA A 399 11.21 -22.41 -13.31
C ALA A 399 10.78 -21.07 -13.94
N SER A 400 9.61 -20.55 -13.56
CA SER A 400 9.15 -19.23 -14.01
C SER A 400 10.04 -18.10 -13.49
N PHE A 401 10.51 -18.20 -12.24
CA PHE A 401 11.44 -17.22 -11.68
C PHE A 401 12.79 -17.27 -12.41
N GLU A 402 13.32 -18.46 -12.71
CA GLU A 402 14.56 -18.60 -13.49
C GLU A 402 14.44 -18.06 -14.92
N ALA A 403 13.28 -18.22 -15.55
CA ALA A 403 13.00 -17.60 -16.84
C ALA A 403 13.01 -16.06 -16.76
N LEU A 404 12.47 -15.49 -15.68
CA LEU A 404 12.58 -14.05 -15.40
C LEU A 404 14.05 -13.63 -15.24
N VAL A 405 14.85 -14.38 -14.45
CA VAL A 405 16.28 -14.09 -14.23
C VAL A 405 17.04 -14.05 -15.56
N GLU A 406 16.87 -15.08 -16.39
CA GLU A 406 17.58 -15.14 -17.67
C GLU A 406 17.15 -14.00 -18.61
N ARG A 407 15.86 -13.66 -18.65
CA ARG A 407 15.37 -12.55 -19.48
C ARG A 407 15.89 -11.20 -18.98
N ALA A 408 15.95 -10.98 -17.67
CA ALA A 408 16.52 -9.78 -17.07
C ALA A 408 18.01 -9.66 -17.41
N ARG A 409 18.78 -10.75 -17.29
CA ARG A 409 20.20 -10.80 -17.65
C ARG A 409 20.47 -10.45 -19.11
N LEU A 410 19.71 -11.06 -20.03
CA LEU A 410 19.83 -10.77 -21.46
C LEU A 410 19.43 -9.33 -21.78
N THR A 411 18.39 -8.81 -21.12
CA THR A 411 17.93 -7.42 -21.30
C THR A 411 18.96 -6.42 -20.77
N HIS A 412 19.59 -6.71 -19.62
CA HIS A 412 20.66 -5.90 -19.05
C HIS A 412 21.86 -5.83 -20.00
N ALA A 413 22.32 -6.97 -20.50
CA ALA A 413 23.44 -7.02 -21.45
C ALA A 413 23.14 -6.26 -22.76
N ALA A 414 21.92 -6.37 -23.29
CA ALA A 414 21.51 -5.64 -24.48
C ALA A 414 21.43 -4.12 -24.24
N ALA A 415 20.99 -3.69 -23.05
CA ALA A 415 20.95 -2.28 -22.68
C ALA A 415 22.36 -1.67 -22.53
N GLU A 416 23.32 -2.41 -21.95
CA GLU A 416 24.72 -1.97 -21.87
C GLU A 416 25.35 -1.81 -23.27
N GLU A 417 25.03 -2.71 -24.21
CA GLU A 417 25.47 -2.60 -25.60
C GLU A 417 24.84 -1.38 -26.29
N GLU A 418 23.53 -1.15 -26.10
CA GLU A 418 22.84 0.02 -26.63
C GLU A 418 23.39 1.34 -26.06
N GLU A 419 23.70 1.40 -24.76
CA GLU A 419 24.31 2.56 -24.14
C GLU A 419 25.71 2.83 -24.70
N ALA A 420 26.51 1.78 -24.93
CA ALA A 420 27.82 1.88 -25.56
C ALA A 420 27.74 2.41 -27.01
N ASP A 421 26.73 1.99 -27.77
CA ASP A 421 26.47 2.46 -29.13
C ASP A 421 26.01 3.93 -29.17
N LEU A 422 25.14 4.31 -28.23
CA LEU A 422 24.63 5.66 -28.11
C LEU A 422 25.70 6.65 -27.62
N GLY A 423 26.59 6.23 -26.72
CA GLY A 423 27.61 7.09 -26.10
C GLY A 423 27.00 8.34 -25.44
N ASP A 424 27.77 9.44 -25.41
CA ASP A 424 27.35 10.67 -24.72
C ASP A 424 26.06 11.27 -25.31
N VAL A 425 24.99 11.24 -24.52
CA VAL A 425 23.68 11.83 -24.84
C VAL A 425 23.72 13.35 -24.64
N PRO A 426 23.27 14.17 -25.61
CA PRO A 426 23.14 15.61 -25.43
C PRO A 426 22.19 16.00 -24.28
N ASP A 427 22.60 16.96 -23.43
CA ASP A 427 21.85 17.38 -22.23
C ASP A 427 20.38 17.75 -22.49
N HIS A 428 20.07 18.35 -23.64
CA HIS A 428 18.71 18.78 -23.98
C HIS A 428 17.76 17.62 -24.37
N PHE A 429 18.28 16.40 -24.52
CA PHE A 429 17.50 15.17 -24.67
C PHE A 429 17.31 14.43 -23.36
N LEU A 430 18.00 14.85 -22.29
CA LEU A 430 17.91 14.24 -20.98
C LEU A 430 16.76 14.84 -20.17
N ASP A 431 16.10 13.99 -19.39
CA ASP A 431 15.19 14.43 -18.36
C ASP A 431 15.97 15.25 -17.31
N PRO A 432 15.51 16.46 -16.96
CA PRO A 432 16.25 17.38 -16.09
C PRO A 432 16.42 16.90 -14.65
N ILE A 433 15.64 15.92 -14.20
CA ILE A 433 15.71 15.38 -12.83
C ILE A 433 16.34 13.99 -12.84
N MET A 434 15.90 13.12 -13.75
CA MET A 434 16.36 11.74 -13.80
C MET A 434 17.70 11.61 -14.53
N CYS A 435 18.09 12.61 -15.33
CA CYS A 435 19.30 12.60 -16.16
C CYS A 435 19.37 11.40 -17.11
N THR A 436 18.21 10.90 -17.53
CA THR A 436 18.07 9.79 -18.49
C THR A 436 17.48 10.30 -19.80
N LEU A 437 17.71 9.59 -20.90
CA LEU A 437 17.16 9.96 -22.21
C LEU A 437 15.63 9.98 -22.16
N MET A 438 15.02 11.10 -22.56
CA MET A 438 13.55 11.20 -22.63
C MET A 438 13.01 10.34 -23.77
N THR A 439 11.97 9.55 -23.49
CA THR A 439 11.30 8.70 -24.48
C THR A 439 9.98 9.31 -24.94
N ASP A 440 9.27 9.98 -24.04
CA ASP A 440 8.05 10.72 -24.36
C ASP A 440 8.12 12.14 -23.75
N PRO A 441 8.85 13.07 -24.38
CA PRO A 441 9.03 14.41 -23.84
C PRO A 441 7.73 15.20 -23.83
N VAL A 442 7.43 15.81 -22.68
CA VAL A 442 6.30 16.71 -22.46
C VAL A 442 6.78 18.08 -21.98
N LEU A 443 6.07 19.12 -22.42
CA LEU A 443 6.28 20.50 -22.02
C LEU A 443 5.37 20.84 -20.84
N LEU A 444 5.99 21.32 -19.75
CA LEU A 444 5.29 21.85 -18.59
C LEU A 444 4.87 23.31 -18.87
N PRO A 445 3.84 23.85 -18.19
CA PRO A 445 3.46 25.26 -18.30
C PRO A 445 4.58 26.26 -17.96
N SER A 446 5.60 25.83 -17.21
CA SER A 446 6.80 26.63 -16.92
C SER A 446 7.76 26.77 -18.11
N GLY A 447 7.60 25.95 -19.16
CA GLY A 447 8.48 25.89 -20.32
C GLY A 447 9.55 24.80 -20.25
N ASP A 448 9.64 24.07 -19.14
CA ASP A 448 10.58 22.95 -18.96
C ASP A 448 10.08 21.70 -19.70
N ASN A 449 11.00 20.91 -20.25
CA ASN A 449 10.69 19.58 -20.80
C ASN A 449 11.04 18.50 -19.79
N MET A 450 10.20 17.48 -19.67
CA MET A 450 10.43 16.28 -18.87
C MET A 450 9.91 15.06 -19.60
N ASP A 451 10.38 13.88 -19.24
CA ASP A 451 9.72 12.65 -19.69
C ASP A 451 8.34 12.52 -19.02
N ARG A 452 7.31 12.13 -19.79
CA ARG A 452 5.94 11.97 -19.29
C ARG A 452 5.86 11.07 -18.06
N ALA A 453 6.57 9.94 -18.07
CA ALA A 453 6.51 8.97 -16.99
C ALA A 453 7.04 9.58 -15.69
N ASN A 454 8.14 10.34 -15.78
CA ASN A 454 8.79 11.00 -14.66
C ASN A 454 7.93 12.10 -14.03
N ILE A 455 7.37 13.01 -14.85
CA ILE A 455 6.51 14.08 -14.32
C ILE A 455 5.19 13.52 -13.79
N THR A 456 4.59 12.54 -14.46
CA THR A 456 3.33 11.96 -13.98
C THR A 456 3.54 11.20 -12.67
N ARG A 457 4.68 10.51 -12.51
CA ARG A 457 5.11 9.92 -11.23
C ARG A 457 5.24 10.94 -10.11
N HIS A 458 5.81 12.12 -10.38
CA HIS A 458 5.88 13.20 -9.38
C HIS A 458 4.47 13.61 -8.93
N LEU A 459 3.57 13.80 -9.90
CA LEU A 459 2.16 14.18 -9.67
C LEU A 459 1.33 13.14 -8.91
N LEU A 460 1.75 11.87 -8.86
CA LEU A 460 1.13 10.85 -8.00
C LEU A 460 1.38 11.08 -6.50
N THR A 461 2.42 11.84 -6.16
CA THR A 461 2.81 12.15 -4.78
C THR A 461 2.47 13.58 -4.42
N ASP A 462 2.82 14.52 -5.31
CA ASP A 462 2.62 15.95 -5.11
C ASP A 462 2.13 16.59 -6.41
N GLU A 463 0.93 17.19 -6.38
CA GLU A 463 0.29 17.83 -7.55
C GLU A 463 0.87 19.23 -7.82
N THR A 464 2.20 19.33 -7.88
CA THR A 464 2.94 20.56 -8.16
C THR A 464 3.98 20.37 -9.26
N ASN A 465 4.46 21.49 -9.79
CA ASN A 465 5.61 21.50 -10.70
C ASN A 465 6.90 21.33 -9.87
N PRO A 466 7.79 20.37 -10.20
CA PRO A 466 8.95 20.06 -9.38
C PRO A 466 9.99 21.20 -9.31
N PHE A 467 9.98 22.13 -10.27
CA PHE A 467 10.92 23.26 -10.33
C PHE A 467 10.35 24.52 -9.67
N THR A 468 9.06 24.82 -9.93
CA THR A 468 8.43 26.08 -9.48
C THR A 468 7.56 25.92 -8.24
N ARG A 469 7.20 24.68 -7.88
CA ARG A 469 6.24 24.31 -6.82
C ARG A 469 4.84 24.89 -7.00
N GLN A 470 4.51 25.37 -8.21
CA GLN A 470 3.17 25.82 -8.54
C GLN A 470 2.25 24.62 -8.79
N PRO A 471 0.94 24.72 -8.51
CA PRO A 471 -0.01 23.64 -8.79
C PRO A 471 0.07 23.18 -10.24
N LEU A 472 0.15 21.87 -10.45
CA LEU A 472 0.26 21.26 -11.77
C LEU A 472 -0.56 19.96 -11.80
N LYS A 473 -1.30 19.74 -12.88
CA LYS A 473 -2.04 18.50 -13.11
C LYS A 473 -1.56 17.83 -14.39
N VAL A 474 -1.81 16.52 -14.49
CA VAL A 474 -1.45 15.70 -15.66
C VAL A 474 -2.06 16.26 -16.96
N GLN A 475 -3.27 16.82 -16.88
CA GLN A 475 -3.97 17.45 -18.01
C GLN A 475 -3.31 18.74 -18.52
N ASP A 476 -2.44 19.36 -17.73
CA ASP A 476 -1.74 20.58 -18.11
C ASP A 476 -0.44 20.27 -18.89
N LEU A 477 -0.07 18.99 -19.03
CA LEU A 477 1.11 18.53 -19.75
C LEU A 477 0.86 18.48 -21.26
N VAL A 478 1.69 19.15 -22.05
CA VAL A 478 1.57 19.20 -23.51
C VAL A 478 2.64 18.31 -24.15
N PRO A 479 2.29 17.33 -25.01
CA PRO A 479 3.29 16.54 -25.74
C PRO A 479 4.24 17.42 -26.57
N ASN A 480 5.55 17.17 -26.49
CA ASN A 480 6.55 17.87 -27.31
C ASN A 480 7.01 16.98 -28.47
N GLU A 481 6.14 16.83 -29.47
CA GLU A 481 6.38 16.01 -30.67
C GLU A 481 7.65 16.42 -31.44
N LYS A 482 8.01 17.71 -31.39
CA LYS A 482 9.21 18.20 -32.05
C LYS A 482 10.47 17.64 -31.39
N LEU A 483 10.57 17.75 -30.06
CA LEU A 483 11.71 17.22 -29.30
C LEU A 483 11.78 15.70 -29.41
N LYS A 484 10.63 15.02 -29.39
CA LYS A 484 10.55 13.58 -29.62
C LYS A 484 11.16 13.17 -30.96
N ALA A 485 10.77 13.83 -32.05
CA ALA A 485 11.33 13.56 -33.37
C ALA A 485 12.84 13.86 -33.46
N GLU A 486 13.33 14.89 -32.76
CA GLU A 486 14.76 15.20 -32.68
C GLU A 486 15.55 14.09 -31.94
N ILE A 487 15.01 13.59 -30.83
CA ILE A 487 15.58 12.47 -30.07
C ILE A 487 15.62 11.20 -30.93
N GLU A 488 14.50 10.83 -31.56
CA GLU A 488 14.41 9.64 -32.41
C GLU A 488 15.38 9.70 -33.60
N ALA A 489 15.53 10.87 -34.23
CA ALA A 489 16.49 11.08 -35.31
C ALA A 489 17.93 10.95 -34.82
N TRP A 490 18.24 11.48 -33.63
CA TRP A 490 19.55 11.36 -33.01
C TRP A 490 19.90 9.90 -32.69
N ILE A 491 18.98 9.14 -32.07
CA ILE A 491 19.14 7.70 -31.79
C ILE A 491 19.44 6.94 -33.07
N ALA A 492 18.65 7.18 -34.13
CA ALA A 492 18.81 6.49 -35.41
C ALA A 492 20.17 6.77 -36.06
N GLU A 493 20.68 8.01 -35.94
CA GLU A 493 22.01 8.37 -36.45
C GLU A 493 23.13 7.69 -35.65
N ARG A 494 23.04 7.68 -34.32
CA ARG A 494 24.03 7.02 -33.46
C ARG A 494 24.12 5.51 -33.73
N LYS A 495 22.97 4.84 -33.84
CA LYS A 495 22.92 3.41 -34.18
C LYS A 495 23.53 3.09 -35.56
N LYS A 496 23.35 3.96 -36.56
CA LYS A 496 24.02 3.81 -37.87
C LYS A 496 25.54 3.95 -37.76
N ILE A 497 26.02 4.90 -36.96
CA ILE A 497 27.45 5.11 -36.75
C ILE A 497 28.08 3.91 -36.03
N ALA A 498 27.43 3.37 -35.00
CA ALA A 498 27.88 2.19 -34.28
C ALA A 498 27.92 0.94 -35.18
N GLY A 499 26.84 0.67 -35.92
CA GLY A 499 26.76 -0.46 -36.85
C GLY A 499 27.69 -0.35 -38.06
N ALA A 500 28.25 0.82 -38.36
CA ALA A 500 29.29 0.99 -39.38
C ALA A 500 30.72 0.79 -38.84
N ARG A 501 30.89 0.70 -37.52
CA ARG A 501 32.18 0.51 -36.83
C ARG A 501 32.43 -0.94 -36.40
N GLY A 502 31.37 -1.73 -36.18
CA GLY A 502 31.42 -3.19 -35.98
C GLY A 502 31.47 -3.93 -37.31
#